data_AF-A0A963MFD2-F1
#
_entry.id   AF-A0A963MFD2-F1
#
_cell.length_a   1.000
_cell.length_b   1.000
_cell.length_c   1.000
_cell.angle_alpha   90.00
_cell.angle_beta   90.00
_cell.angle_gamma   90.00
#
_symmetry.space_group_name_H-M   'P 1'
#
loop_
_entity.id
_entity.type
_entity.pdbx_description
1 polymer ?
#
loop_
_entity_poly.entity_id
_entity_poly.type
_entity_poly.pdbx_seq_one_letter_code
_entity_poly.pdbx_strand_id
1 'polypeptide(L)'
;MSSSSVKTVESTRPYHHGNLRQALLDGAFGLLAERPAAQLSLREVARAAGVSHAAPYHYFPDRDSLLKAVGTEAMRRFLQAQQTAVEGAPGALERLVALGLAYVRFAAEEPNAFALVFDAQLCPPGAPNEETAPLIAANEQLLQGCVAAALADGVLGPADPEALGAALPLHPGAAAYLSGDQQTFFDRYGDLFYIGGMLVTTLFSGVGALLSFLLARQRRNAAQFTRQLLDLLARARRAPDQAELQAVEKDADELLALAFRRVSSGAIGSEQFDTFATVNDSVHQAIARRARQLQHQVAATGPEGADS
;
A
#
# COMPACT_ATOMS: atom_id res chain seq x y z
N MET A 1 33.15 -40.23 -55.52
CA MET A 1 33.64 -38.89 -55.10
C MET A 1 33.14 -37.88 -56.12
N SER A 2 32.12 -37.12 -55.79
CA SER A 2 31.84 -35.81 -56.41
C SER A 2 30.91 -35.06 -55.48
N SER A 3 31.53 -34.13 -54.77
CA SER A 3 30.91 -33.13 -53.91
C SER A 3 30.13 -32.16 -54.78
N SER A 4 28.90 -31.81 -54.40
CA SER A 4 28.26 -30.62 -54.94
C SER A 4 27.46 -29.91 -53.85
N SER A 5 28.21 -28.97 -53.26
CA SER A 5 27.85 -27.84 -52.40
C SER A 5 26.38 -27.45 -52.37
N VAL A 6 25.79 -27.52 -51.18
CA VAL A 6 24.56 -26.82 -50.79
C VAL A 6 24.84 -25.32 -50.91
N LYS A 7 24.06 -24.62 -51.75
CA LYS A 7 24.01 -23.15 -51.76
C LYS A 7 23.08 -22.70 -50.63
N THR A 8 23.66 -22.17 -49.56
CA THR A 8 22.92 -21.41 -48.56
C THR A 8 22.49 -20.09 -49.22
N VAL A 9 21.18 -19.93 -49.45
CA VAL A 9 20.61 -18.65 -49.84
C VAL A 9 20.43 -17.83 -48.57
N GLU A 10 21.41 -17.00 -48.24
CA GLU A 10 21.20 -15.89 -47.31
C GLU A 10 20.26 -14.88 -47.97
N SER A 11 19.00 -14.91 -47.55
CA SER A 11 17.99 -13.92 -47.90
C SER A 11 18.17 -12.68 -47.01
N THR A 12 19.17 -11.86 -47.30
CA THR A 12 19.27 -10.50 -46.74
C THR A 12 18.31 -9.61 -47.53
N ARG A 13 17.13 -9.33 -46.93
CA ARG A 13 16.17 -8.36 -47.49
C ARG A 13 16.84 -6.99 -47.63
N PRO A 14 16.52 -6.20 -48.69
CA PRO A 14 17.23 -4.96 -48.99
C PRO A 14 16.98 -3.91 -47.91
N TYR A 15 18.06 -3.28 -47.44
CA TYR A 15 18.00 -2.10 -46.59
C TYR A 15 17.30 -0.95 -47.33
N HIS A 16 16.06 -0.65 -46.95
CA HIS A 16 15.36 0.56 -47.39
C HIS A 16 15.89 1.77 -46.60
N HIS A 17 17.05 2.31 -46.99
CA HIS A 17 17.60 3.56 -46.41
C HIS A 17 16.70 4.79 -46.61
N GLY A 18 15.66 4.70 -47.45
CA GLY A 18 14.76 5.82 -47.77
C GLY A 18 13.76 6.18 -46.69
N ASN A 19 13.50 5.33 -45.69
CA ASN A 19 12.54 5.67 -44.64
C ASN A 19 12.88 5.05 -43.28
N LEU A 20 14.06 5.40 -42.75
CA LEU A 20 14.51 4.96 -41.42
C LEU A 20 13.49 5.31 -40.32
N ARG A 21 12.84 6.48 -40.39
CA ARG A 21 11.76 6.85 -39.46
C ARG A 21 10.62 5.84 -39.52
N GLN A 22 10.14 5.48 -40.70
CA GLN A 22 9.07 4.48 -40.85
C GLN A 22 9.52 3.09 -40.42
N ALA A 23 10.74 2.68 -40.75
CA ALA A 23 11.27 1.38 -40.31
C ALA A 23 11.29 1.27 -38.77
N LEU A 24 11.61 2.36 -38.07
CA LEU A 24 11.53 2.45 -36.61
C LEU A 24 10.08 2.39 -36.12
N LEU A 25 9.14 3.08 -36.78
CA LEU A 25 7.73 3.01 -36.44
C LEU A 25 7.19 1.58 -36.65
N ASP A 26 7.46 0.95 -37.79
CA ASP A 26 7.04 -0.42 -38.08
C ASP A 26 7.65 -1.41 -37.08
N GLY A 27 8.92 -1.23 -36.71
CA GLY A 27 9.56 -2.00 -35.64
C GLY A 27 8.87 -1.79 -34.28
N ALA A 28 8.44 -0.58 -33.96
CA ALA A 28 7.67 -0.30 -32.74
C ALA A 28 6.29 -0.97 -32.77
N PHE A 29 5.58 -0.95 -33.91
CA PHE A 29 4.29 -1.63 -34.07
C PHE A 29 4.42 -3.14 -33.95
N GLY A 30 5.49 -3.74 -34.50
CA GLY A 30 5.77 -5.16 -34.29
C GLY A 30 5.90 -5.52 -32.81
N LEU A 31 6.51 -4.64 -32.00
CA LEU A 31 6.60 -4.85 -30.55
C LEU A 31 5.29 -4.55 -29.81
N LEU A 32 4.46 -3.63 -30.32
CA LEU A 32 3.14 -3.35 -29.76
C LEU A 32 2.18 -4.54 -29.90
N ALA A 33 2.37 -5.42 -30.88
CA ALA A 33 1.59 -6.66 -30.97
C ALA A 33 1.77 -7.57 -29.74
N GLU A 34 2.90 -7.46 -29.03
CA GLU A 34 3.24 -8.33 -27.92
C GLU A 34 3.04 -7.69 -26.54
N ARG A 35 3.22 -6.36 -26.43
CA ARG A 35 3.27 -5.67 -25.12
C ARG A 35 2.91 -4.19 -25.19
N PRO A 36 2.50 -3.59 -24.06
CA PRO A 36 2.16 -2.16 -23.99
C PRO A 36 3.34 -1.24 -24.32
N ALA A 37 3.04 -0.07 -24.88
CA ALA A 37 4.03 0.93 -25.27
C ALA A 37 4.93 1.39 -24.11
N ALA A 38 4.39 1.41 -22.89
CA ALA A 38 5.11 1.69 -21.64
C ALA A 38 6.36 0.82 -21.43
N GLN A 39 6.43 -0.36 -22.06
CA GLN A 39 7.53 -1.31 -21.93
C GLN A 39 8.54 -1.23 -23.09
N LEU A 40 8.30 -0.40 -24.10
CA LEU A 40 9.20 -0.26 -25.25
C LEU A 40 10.39 0.65 -24.93
N SER A 41 11.58 0.26 -25.38
CA SER A 41 12.77 1.10 -25.39
C SER A 41 13.26 1.39 -26.82
N LEU A 42 13.95 2.53 -26.99
CA LEU A 42 14.61 2.92 -28.25
C LEU A 42 15.52 1.81 -28.81
N ARG A 43 16.26 1.12 -27.92
CA ARG A 43 17.19 0.05 -28.32
C ARG A 43 16.46 -1.17 -28.86
N GLU A 44 15.34 -1.54 -28.26
CA GLU A 44 14.52 -2.65 -28.74
C GLU A 44 13.85 -2.32 -30.06
N VAL A 45 13.36 -1.09 -30.23
CA VAL A 45 12.80 -0.61 -31.50
C VAL A 45 13.86 -0.59 -32.60
N ALA A 46 15.09 -0.14 -32.29
CA ALA A 46 16.22 -0.22 -33.24
C ALA A 46 16.50 -1.67 -33.68
N ARG A 47 16.50 -2.59 -32.72
CA ARG A 47 16.71 -4.03 -32.97
C ARG A 47 15.58 -4.61 -33.83
N ALA A 48 14.32 -4.30 -33.51
CA ALA A 48 13.16 -4.75 -34.26
C ALA A 48 13.16 -4.20 -35.70
N ALA A 49 13.62 -2.96 -35.88
CA ALA A 49 13.76 -2.32 -37.18
C ALA A 49 15.01 -2.79 -37.98
N GLY A 50 15.89 -3.61 -37.39
CA GLY A 50 17.10 -4.09 -38.05
C GLY A 50 18.17 -3.01 -38.28
N VAL A 51 18.20 -1.98 -37.44
CA VAL A 51 19.12 -0.83 -37.57
C VAL A 51 20.07 -0.73 -36.37
N SER A 52 21.12 0.06 -36.51
CA SER A 52 22.09 0.25 -35.42
C SER A 52 21.45 0.91 -34.20
N HIS A 53 21.95 0.61 -33.00
CA HIS A 53 21.42 1.18 -31.75
C HIS A 53 21.51 2.71 -31.67
N ALA A 54 22.39 3.34 -32.46
CA ALA A 54 22.52 4.79 -32.54
C ALA A 54 21.50 5.44 -33.51
N ALA A 55 20.98 4.68 -34.48
CA ALA A 55 20.13 5.20 -35.54
C ALA A 55 18.83 5.90 -35.07
N PRO A 56 18.09 5.41 -34.04
CA PRO A 56 16.87 6.07 -33.59
C PRO A 56 17.09 7.48 -33.05
N TYR A 57 18.24 7.75 -32.43
CA TYR A 57 18.52 9.03 -31.76
C TYR A 57 18.58 10.23 -32.72
N HIS A 58 18.74 9.99 -34.02
CA HIS A 58 18.66 11.03 -35.04
C HIS A 58 17.24 11.57 -35.26
N TYR A 59 16.21 10.75 -35.02
CA TYR A 59 14.80 11.10 -35.21
C TYR A 59 14.06 11.28 -33.90
N PHE A 60 14.46 10.50 -32.89
CA PHE A 60 13.81 10.40 -31.60
C PHE A 60 14.88 10.60 -30.52
N PRO A 61 15.14 11.85 -30.09
CA PRO A 61 16.19 12.15 -29.10
C PRO A 61 15.98 11.41 -27.78
N ASP A 62 14.73 11.10 -27.43
CA ASP A 62 14.36 10.35 -26.23
C ASP A 62 13.17 9.42 -26.48
N ARG A 63 12.85 8.63 -25.46
CA ARG A 63 11.75 7.64 -25.51
C ARG A 63 10.39 8.31 -25.69
N ASP A 64 10.18 9.49 -25.11
CA ASP A 64 8.92 10.22 -25.18
C ASP A 64 8.64 10.71 -26.61
N SER A 65 9.67 11.24 -27.29
CA SER A 65 9.59 11.64 -28.70
C SER A 65 9.26 10.46 -29.63
N LEU A 66 9.79 9.26 -29.35
CA LEU A 66 9.43 8.03 -30.06
C LEU A 66 7.96 7.67 -29.81
N LEU A 67 7.52 7.65 -28.55
CA LEU A 67 6.13 7.29 -28.22
C LEU A 67 5.11 8.25 -28.81
N LYS A 68 5.41 9.56 -28.83
CA LYS A 68 4.56 10.56 -29.50
C LYS A 68 4.41 10.26 -30.99
N ALA A 69 5.51 9.94 -31.67
CA ALA A 69 5.47 9.59 -33.09
C ALA A 69 4.72 8.26 -33.34
N VAL A 70 4.87 7.28 -32.46
CA VAL A 70 4.13 6.01 -32.52
C VAL A 70 2.63 6.25 -32.26
N GLY A 71 2.27 7.14 -31.34
CA GLY A 71 0.88 7.55 -31.11
C GLY A 71 0.26 8.25 -32.32
N THR A 72 1.00 9.17 -32.95
CA THR A 72 0.58 9.80 -34.22
C THR A 72 0.37 8.75 -35.32
N GLU A 73 1.26 7.77 -35.45
CA GLU A 73 1.12 6.68 -36.41
C GLU A 73 -0.07 5.75 -36.06
N ALA A 74 -0.36 5.52 -34.78
CA ALA A 74 -1.52 4.75 -34.34
C ALA A 74 -2.82 5.44 -34.74
N MET A 75 -2.93 6.76 -34.53
CA MET A 75 -4.06 7.56 -35.00
C MET A 75 -4.21 7.51 -36.52
N ARG A 76 -3.10 7.56 -37.25
CA ARG A 76 -3.09 7.46 -38.72
C ARG A 76 -3.64 6.11 -39.20
N ARG A 77 -3.15 5.00 -38.64
CA ARG A 77 -3.63 3.64 -38.97
C ARG A 77 -5.09 3.43 -38.59
N PHE A 78 -5.50 3.95 -37.43
CA PHE A 78 -6.88 3.92 -36.97
C PHE A 78 -7.83 4.64 -37.93
N LEU A 79 -7.50 5.88 -38.29
CA LEU A 79 -8.25 6.67 -39.27
C LEU A 79 -8.31 5.94 -40.64
N GLN A 80 -7.18 5.41 -41.10
CA GLN A 80 -7.13 4.70 -42.39
C GLN A 80 -8.03 3.45 -42.40
N ALA A 81 -8.05 2.68 -41.31
CA ALA A 81 -8.93 1.52 -41.18
C ALA A 81 -10.41 1.92 -41.26
N GLN A 82 -10.77 3.02 -40.61
CA GLN A 82 -12.12 3.56 -40.64
C GLN A 82 -12.51 4.09 -42.03
N GLN A 83 -11.64 4.86 -42.68
CA GLN A 83 -11.84 5.36 -44.04
C GLN A 83 -12.07 4.20 -45.02
N THR A 84 -11.20 3.18 -44.98
CA THR A 84 -11.30 2.00 -45.83
C THR A 84 -12.64 1.26 -45.64
N ALA A 85 -13.09 1.13 -44.39
CA ALA A 85 -14.36 0.47 -44.09
C ALA A 85 -15.58 1.28 -44.59
N VAL A 86 -15.56 2.60 -44.43
CA VAL A 86 -16.62 3.50 -44.90
C VAL A 86 -16.68 3.54 -46.42
N GLU A 87 -15.54 3.62 -47.10
CA GLU A 87 -15.48 3.63 -48.57
C GLU A 87 -16.04 2.34 -49.20
N GLY A 88 -15.85 1.20 -48.53
CA GLY A 88 -16.38 -0.09 -48.97
C GLY A 88 -17.89 -0.28 -48.79
N ALA A 89 -18.59 0.64 -48.13
CA ALA A 89 -20.00 0.51 -47.79
C ALA A 89 -20.93 1.32 -48.73
N PRO A 90 -22.01 0.71 -49.26
CA PRO A 90 -22.83 1.31 -50.32
C PRO A 90 -23.89 2.31 -49.84
N GLY A 91 -24.37 2.23 -48.59
CA GLY A 91 -25.44 3.07 -48.06
C GLY A 91 -25.05 3.81 -46.77
N ALA A 92 -25.83 4.82 -46.37
CA ALA A 92 -25.48 5.69 -45.25
C ALA A 92 -25.47 4.95 -43.90
N LEU A 93 -26.46 4.08 -43.66
CA LEU A 93 -26.48 3.23 -42.46
C LEU A 93 -25.32 2.24 -42.48
N GLU A 94 -25.06 1.60 -43.61
CA GLU A 94 -23.98 0.64 -43.78
C GLU A 94 -22.61 1.30 -43.55
N ARG A 95 -22.44 2.55 -43.98
CA ARG A 95 -21.23 3.34 -43.72
C ARG A 95 -21.04 3.62 -42.24
N LEU A 96 -22.11 4.03 -41.55
CA LEU A 96 -22.06 4.26 -40.10
C LEU A 96 -21.75 2.97 -39.33
N VAL A 97 -22.38 1.85 -39.72
CA VAL A 97 -22.10 0.52 -39.16
C VAL A 97 -20.65 0.09 -39.46
N ALA A 98 -20.17 0.29 -40.68
CA ALA A 98 -18.80 -0.03 -41.07
C ALA A 98 -17.77 0.78 -40.27
N LEU A 99 -18.04 2.06 -40.03
CA LEU A 99 -17.23 2.92 -39.18
C LEU A 99 -17.11 2.39 -37.75
N GLY A 100 -18.25 2.01 -37.14
CA GLY A 100 -18.28 1.43 -35.79
C GLY A 100 -17.62 0.04 -35.72
N LEU A 101 -17.80 -0.80 -36.74
CA LEU A 101 -17.15 -2.11 -36.81
C LEU A 101 -15.62 -1.98 -37.00
N ALA A 102 -15.15 -0.98 -37.74
CA ALA A 102 -13.73 -0.69 -37.89
C ALA A 102 -13.11 -0.23 -36.56
N TYR A 103 -13.83 0.59 -35.79
CA TYR A 103 -13.44 0.98 -34.43
C TYR A 103 -13.22 -0.25 -33.55
N VAL A 104 -14.22 -1.14 -33.47
CA VAL A 104 -14.16 -2.33 -32.61
C VAL A 104 -13.10 -3.32 -33.08
N ARG A 105 -12.96 -3.52 -34.40
CA ARG A 105 -11.91 -4.39 -34.96
C ARG A 105 -10.52 -3.89 -34.63
N PHE A 106 -10.25 -2.60 -34.82
CA PHE A 106 -8.94 -2.04 -34.50
C PHE A 106 -8.62 -2.19 -33.01
N ALA A 107 -9.60 -1.95 -32.12
CA ALA A 107 -9.42 -2.14 -30.69
C ALA A 107 -9.12 -3.60 -30.31
N ALA A 108 -9.69 -4.56 -31.03
CA ALA A 108 -9.51 -6.00 -30.78
C ALA A 108 -8.22 -6.56 -31.38
N GLU A 109 -7.86 -6.13 -32.58
CA GLU A 109 -6.69 -6.62 -33.33
C GLU A 109 -5.39 -5.94 -32.88
N GLU A 110 -5.45 -4.66 -32.53
CA GLU A 110 -4.29 -3.83 -32.21
C GLU A 110 -4.45 -3.12 -30.85
N PRO A 111 -4.71 -3.85 -29.74
CA PRO A 111 -5.12 -3.25 -28.45
C PRO A 111 -4.08 -2.28 -27.87
N ASN A 112 -2.79 -2.59 -28.02
CA ASN A 112 -1.72 -1.74 -27.51
C ASN A 112 -1.51 -0.48 -28.36
N ALA A 113 -1.78 -0.52 -29.67
CA ALA A 113 -1.76 0.66 -30.51
C ALA A 113 -3.02 1.51 -30.31
N PHE A 114 -4.18 0.86 -30.17
CA PHE A 114 -5.45 1.51 -29.86
C PHE A 114 -5.39 2.30 -28.54
N ALA A 115 -4.73 1.75 -27.52
CA ALA A 115 -4.50 2.46 -26.26
C ALA A 115 -3.78 3.81 -26.46
N LEU A 116 -2.86 3.92 -27.43
CA LEU A 116 -2.12 5.15 -27.71
C LEU A 116 -2.96 6.24 -28.38
N VAL A 117 -4.01 5.85 -29.12
CA VAL A 117 -4.94 6.80 -29.75
C VAL A 117 -5.67 7.64 -28.70
N PHE A 118 -5.91 7.06 -27.52
CA PHE A 118 -6.65 7.69 -26.41
C PHE A 118 -5.76 8.02 -25.20
N ASP A 119 -4.43 7.93 -25.35
CA ASP A 119 -3.49 8.26 -24.29
C ASP A 119 -3.33 9.78 -24.16
N ALA A 120 -3.82 10.34 -23.05
CA ALA A 120 -3.79 11.78 -22.78
C ALA A 120 -2.38 12.36 -22.61
N GLN A 121 -1.36 11.53 -22.35
CA GLN A 121 0.03 11.98 -22.28
C GLN A 121 0.64 12.15 -23.67
N LEU A 122 0.20 11.34 -24.64
CA LEU A 122 0.67 11.38 -26.01
C LEU A 122 -0.17 12.33 -26.89
N CYS A 123 -1.45 12.43 -26.58
CA CYS A 123 -2.40 13.31 -27.23
C CYS A 123 -3.25 14.07 -26.19
N PRO A 124 -2.74 15.19 -25.65
CA PRO A 124 -3.46 15.99 -24.66
C PRO A 124 -4.78 16.54 -25.23
N PRO A 125 -5.91 16.40 -24.51
CA PRO A 125 -7.18 16.99 -24.92
C PRO A 125 -7.04 18.51 -25.14
N GLY A 126 -7.48 18.99 -26.31
CA GLY A 126 -7.43 20.40 -26.68
C GLY A 126 -6.05 20.93 -27.09
N ALA A 127 -4.99 20.10 -27.02
CA ALA A 127 -3.65 20.48 -27.43
C ALA A 127 -2.91 19.32 -28.15
N PRO A 128 -3.47 18.78 -29.26
CA PRO A 128 -2.79 17.76 -30.05
C PRO A 128 -1.52 18.34 -30.70
N ASN A 129 -0.52 17.49 -30.95
CA ASN A 129 0.67 17.90 -31.68
C ASN A 129 0.36 18.22 -33.16
N GLU A 130 1.25 18.94 -33.84
CA GLU A 130 1.03 19.42 -35.23
C GLU A 130 0.77 18.29 -36.24
N GLU A 131 1.38 17.11 -36.06
CA GLU A 131 1.18 15.96 -36.95
C GLU A 131 -0.14 15.22 -36.68
N THR A 132 -0.59 15.17 -35.42
CA THR A 132 -1.78 14.43 -34.98
C THR A 132 -3.06 15.26 -35.13
N ALA A 133 -2.99 16.59 -34.95
CA ALA A 133 -4.14 17.49 -35.06
C ALA A 133 -4.96 17.30 -36.36
N PRO A 134 -4.37 17.27 -37.57
CA PRO A 134 -5.14 17.04 -38.79
C PRO A 134 -5.76 15.63 -38.88
N LEU A 135 -5.14 14.62 -38.26
CA LEU A 135 -5.67 13.25 -38.23
C LEU A 135 -6.92 13.16 -37.34
N ILE A 136 -6.90 13.83 -36.18
CA ILE A 136 -8.07 13.92 -35.29
C ILE A 136 -9.21 14.63 -36.01
N ALA A 137 -8.94 15.79 -36.61
CA ALA A 137 -9.95 16.54 -37.35
C ALA A 137 -10.55 15.70 -38.50
N ALA A 138 -9.73 14.96 -39.23
CA ALA A 138 -10.21 14.08 -40.30
C ALA A 138 -11.08 12.92 -39.78
N ASN A 139 -10.73 12.34 -38.63
CA ASN A 139 -11.55 11.32 -37.97
C ASN A 139 -12.91 11.87 -37.51
N GLU A 140 -12.91 13.05 -36.90
CA GLU A 140 -14.14 13.74 -36.49
C GLU A 140 -15.03 14.07 -37.70
N GLN A 141 -14.44 14.57 -38.79
CA GLN A 141 -15.14 14.85 -40.04
C GLN A 141 -15.74 13.59 -40.67
N LEU A 142 -15.00 12.47 -40.67
CA LEU A 142 -15.49 11.19 -41.18
C LEU A 142 -16.73 10.72 -40.41
N LEU A 143 -16.68 10.83 -39.09
CA LEU A 143 -17.77 10.45 -38.19
C LEU A 143 -18.99 11.34 -38.37
N GLN A 144 -18.79 12.66 -38.36
CA GLN A 144 -19.84 13.64 -38.61
C GLN A 144 -20.49 13.42 -39.98
N GLY A 145 -19.71 13.14 -41.02
CA GLY A 145 -20.21 12.84 -42.36
C GLY A 145 -21.08 11.58 -42.41
N CYS A 146 -20.68 10.50 -41.74
CA CYS A 146 -21.47 9.27 -41.68
C CYS A 146 -22.79 9.46 -40.92
N VAL A 147 -22.76 10.18 -39.78
CA VAL A 147 -23.95 10.50 -39.00
C VAL A 147 -24.91 11.39 -39.80
N ALA A 148 -24.41 12.45 -40.44
CA ALA A 148 -25.21 13.37 -41.23
C ALA A 148 -25.90 12.65 -42.40
N ALA A 149 -25.20 11.76 -43.09
CA ALA A 149 -25.78 10.94 -44.16
C ALA A 149 -26.88 10.02 -43.63
N ALA A 150 -26.67 9.34 -42.49
CA ALA A 150 -27.65 8.43 -41.91
C ALA A 150 -28.92 9.15 -41.39
N LEU A 151 -28.79 10.38 -40.92
CA LEU A 151 -29.92 11.26 -40.58
C LEU A 151 -30.67 11.74 -41.84
N ALA A 152 -29.95 12.12 -42.89
CA ALA A 152 -30.54 12.58 -44.15
C ALA A 152 -31.37 11.49 -44.84
N ASP A 153 -30.93 10.23 -44.77
CA ASP A 153 -31.65 9.07 -45.29
C ASP A 153 -32.84 8.64 -44.38
N GLY A 154 -33.07 9.33 -43.26
CA GLY A 154 -34.15 9.04 -42.32
C GLY A 154 -33.99 7.71 -41.58
N VAL A 155 -32.80 7.10 -41.64
CA VAL A 155 -32.50 5.81 -41.01
C VAL A 155 -32.21 5.98 -39.52
N LEU A 156 -31.54 7.09 -39.18
CA LEU A 156 -31.54 7.61 -37.82
C LEU A 156 -32.74 8.56 -37.69
N GLY A 157 -33.62 8.32 -36.72
CA GLY A 157 -34.60 9.33 -36.31
C GLY A 157 -33.90 10.62 -35.86
N PRO A 158 -34.63 11.74 -35.68
CA PRO A 158 -34.05 12.97 -35.15
C PRO A 158 -33.54 12.71 -33.72
N ALA A 159 -32.29 12.27 -33.63
CA ALA A 159 -31.53 12.26 -32.40
C ALA A 159 -30.99 13.67 -32.24
N ASP A 160 -31.13 14.21 -31.03
CA ASP A 160 -30.44 15.42 -30.63
C ASP A 160 -28.94 15.26 -30.99
N PRO A 161 -28.38 16.06 -31.91
CA PRO A 161 -26.98 15.96 -32.32
C PRO A 161 -26.01 16.11 -31.14
N GLU A 162 -26.40 16.86 -30.10
CA GLU A 162 -25.65 16.94 -28.84
C GLU A 162 -25.70 15.60 -28.09
N ALA A 163 -26.83 14.89 -28.10
CA ALA A 163 -26.95 13.57 -27.51
C ALA A 163 -26.22 12.50 -28.32
N LEU A 164 -26.17 12.58 -29.66
CA LEU A 164 -25.44 11.60 -30.48
C LEU A 164 -23.92 11.84 -30.45
N GLY A 165 -23.48 13.10 -30.34
CA GLY A 165 -22.09 13.49 -30.12
C GLY A 165 -21.59 13.15 -28.72
N ALA A 166 -22.45 13.32 -27.70
CA ALA A 166 -22.17 12.89 -26.32
C ALA A 166 -22.38 11.38 -26.09
N ALA A 167 -23.18 10.71 -26.94
CA ALA A 167 -23.43 9.27 -26.92
C ALA A 167 -22.71 8.53 -28.06
N LEU A 168 -21.68 9.11 -28.67
CA LEU A 168 -20.64 8.31 -29.33
C LEU A 168 -19.85 7.65 -28.20
N PRO A 169 -20.18 6.41 -27.84
CA PRO A 169 -19.76 5.87 -26.57
C PRO A 169 -18.28 5.55 -26.70
N LEU A 170 -17.49 6.21 -25.86
CA LEU A 170 -16.36 5.57 -25.20
C LEU A 170 -16.58 4.05 -25.13
N HIS A 171 -15.60 3.28 -25.59
CA HIS A 171 -15.48 1.83 -25.42
C HIS A 171 -16.13 1.36 -24.09
N PRO A 172 -16.77 0.17 -24.00
CA PRO A 172 -17.50 -0.26 -22.79
C PRO A 172 -16.71 -0.12 -21.48
N GLY A 173 -15.39 -0.31 -21.52
CA GLY A 173 -14.49 -0.06 -20.37
C GLY A 173 -14.35 1.41 -19.97
N ALA A 174 -14.42 2.33 -20.92
CA ALA A 174 -14.31 3.77 -20.73
C ALA A 174 -15.66 4.41 -20.32
N ALA A 175 -16.79 3.90 -20.85
CA ALA A 175 -18.12 4.21 -20.30
C ALA A 175 -18.28 3.69 -18.86
N ALA A 176 -17.78 2.49 -18.55
CA ALA A 176 -17.79 1.92 -17.20
C ALA A 176 -16.84 2.65 -16.22
N TYR A 177 -15.72 3.21 -16.71
CA TYR A 177 -14.80 4.02 -15.92
C TYR A 177 -15.37 5.41 -15.57
N LEU A 178 -16.01 6.09 -16.54
CA LEU A 178 -16.60 7.41 -16.31
C LEU A 178 -17.93 7.37 -15.53
N SER A 179 -18.71 6.29 -15.67
CA SER A 179 -19.96 6.10 -14.90
C SER A 179 -19.73 5.60 -13.47
N GLY A 180 -18.48 5.28 -13.09
CA GLY A 180 -18.12 4.82 -11.74
C GLY A 180 -18.60 3.40 -11.39
N ASP A 181 -19.06 2.62 -12.37
CA ASP A 181 -19.67 1.30 -12.14
C ASP A 181 -18.64 0.15 -12.05
N GLN A 182 -17.35 0.45 -12.26
CA GLN A 182 -16.23 -0.44 -11.96
C GLN A 182 -15.60 -0.04 -10.63
N GLN A 183 -16.14 -0.56 -9.52
CA GLN A 183 -15.46 -0.47 -8.24
C GLN A 183 -14.14 -1.26 -8.32
N THR A 184 -13.00 -0.60 -8.10
CA THR A 184 -11.73 -1.32 -7.92
C THR A 184 -11.83 -2.22 -6.69
N PHE A 185 -10.94 -3.22 -6.55
CA PHE A 185 -10.93 -4.09 -5.36
C PHE A 185 -10.93 -3.28 -4.05
N PHE A 186 -10.23 -2.16 -4.01
CA PHE A 186 -10.17 -1.29 -2.85
C PHE A 186 -11.42 -0.42 -2.67
N ASP A 187 -12.13 -0.05 -3.73
CA ASP A 187 -13.42 0.67 -3.60
C ASP A 187 -14.53 -0.26 -3.08
N ARG A 188 -14.56 -1.51 -3.54
CA ARG A 188 -15.57 -2.50 -3.14
C ARG A 188 -15.43 -2.94 -1.68
N TYR A 189 -14.19 -3.06 -1.21
CA TYR A 189 -13.88 -3.60 0.12
C TYR A 189 -13.30 -2.55 1.07
N GLY A 190 -13.16 -1.29 0.66
CA GLY A 190 -12.55 -0.21 1.44
C GLY A 190 -13.21 -0.03 2.80
N ASP A 191 -14.54 -0.04 2.84
CA ASP A 191 -15.31 0.05 4.09
C ASP A 191 -15.04 -1.13 5.02
N LEU A 192 -14.93 -2.35 4.48
CA LEU A 192 -14.60 -3.55 5.27
C LEU A 192 -13.16 -3.51 5.82
N PHE A 193 -12.20 -3.00 5.04
CA PHE A 193 -10.83 -2.79 5.51
C PHE A 193 -10.76 -1.71 6.60
N TYR A 194 -11.48 -0.60 6.42
CA TYR A 194 -11.52 0.48 7.39
C TYR A 194 -12.19 0.05 8.69
N ILE A 195 -13.36 -0.60 8.62
CA ILE A 195 -14.07 -1.16 9.78
C ILE A 195 -13.22 -2.25 10.44
N GLY A 196 -12.58 -3.12 9.66
CA GLY A 196 -11.67 -4.14 10.16
C GLY A 196 -10.49 -3.55 10.93
N GLY A 197 -9.84 -2.52 10.38
CA GLY A 197 -8.75 -1.80 11.03
C GLY A 197 -9.20 -1.09 12.31
N MET A 198 -10.38 -0.47 12.30
CA MET A 198 -10.95 0.22 13.46
C MET A 198 -11.31 -0.76 14.59
N LEU A 199 -11.84 -1.93 14.26
CA LEU A 199 -12.12 -2.97 15.25
C LEU A 199 -10.84 -3.55 15.85
N VAL A 200 -9.82 -3.82 15.04
CA VAL A 200 -8.53 -4.34 15.52
C VAL A 200 -7.84 -3.34 16.45
N THR A 201 -7.84 -2.05 16.10
CA THR A 201 -7.24 -0.99 16.94
C THR A 201 -8.00 -0.77 18.25
N THR A 202 -9.33 -0.86 18.21
CA THR A 202 -10.18 -0.78 19.41
C THR A 202 -9.96 -1.99 20.31
N LEU A 203 -9.88 -3.20 19.74
CA LEU A 203 -9.59 -4.43 20.49
C LEU A 203 -8.20 -4.38 21.14
N PHE A 204 -7.19 -3.93 20.40
CA PHE A 204 -5.81 -3.84 20.89
C PHE A 204 -5.69 -2.85 22.06
N SER A 205 -6.37 -1.70 21.97
CA SER A 205 -6.44 -0.73 23.06
C SER A 205 -7.19 -1.28 24.27
N GLY A 206 -8.28 -2.04 24.04
CA GLY A 206 -9.03 -2.72 25.10
C GLY A 206 -8.21 -3.79 25.83
N VAL A 207 -7.47 -4.63 25.09
CA VAL A 207 -6.58 -5.65 25.66
C VAL A 207 -5.43 -5.01 26.42
N GLY A 208 -4.82 -3.95 25.88
CA GLY A 208 -3.76 -3.19 26.56
C GLY A 208 -4.24 -2.54 27.85
N ALA A 209 -5.43 -1.94 27.85
CA ALA A 209 -6.05 -1.37 29.05
C ALA A 209 -6.40 -2.44 30.09
N LEU A 210 -6.90 -3.59 29.65
CA LEU A 210 -7.22 -4.73 30.53
C LEU A 210 -5.96 -5.32 31.17
N LEU A 211 -4.91 -5.57 30.39
CA LEU A 211 -3.62 -6.03 30.89
C LEU A 211 -3.02 -5.01 31.87
N SER A 212 -3.05 -3.72 31.52
CA SER A 212 -2.59 -2.64 32.40
C SER A 212 -3.40 -2.57 33.70
N PHE A 213 -4.71 -2.78 33.65
CA PHE A 213 -5.58 -2.81 34.83
C PHE A 213 -5.30 -4.01 35.74
N LEU A 214 -5.10 -5.20 35.15
CA LEU A 214 -4.76 -6.42 35.90
C LEU A 214 -3.40 -6.29 36.58
N LEU A 215 -2.38 -5.80 35.86
CA LEU A 215 -1.04 -5.57 36.41
C LEU A 215 -1.02 -4.42 37.45
N ALA A 216 -1.79 -3.35 37.24
CA ALA A 216 -1.90 -2.25 38.20
C ALA A 216 -2.60 -2.68 39.50
N ARG A 217 -3.60 -3.55 39.42
CA ARG A 217 -4.26 -4.14 40.61
C ARG A 217 -3.27 -4.96 41.44
N GLN A 218 -2.32 -5.63 40.79
CA GLN A 218 -1.26 -6.39 41.44
C GLN A 218 -0.23 -5.46 42.13
N ARG A 219 0.19 -4.38 41.47
CA ARG A 219 1.15 -3.39 42.02
C ARG A 219 0.61 -2.64 43.25
N ARG A 220 -0.70 -2.36 43.31
CA ARG A 220 -1.31 -1.67 44.47
C ARG A 220 -1.22 -2.46 45.78
N ASN A 221 -1.13 -3.80 45.71
CA ASN A 221 -1.00 -4.65 46.88
C ASN A 221 0.43 -4.69 47.45
N ALA A 222 1.46 -4.34 46.66
CA ALA A 222 2.85 -4.36 47.09
C ALA A 222 3.21 -3.20 48.04
N ALA A 223 2.56 -2.05 47.90
CA ALA A 223 2.76 -0.89 48.78
C ALA A 223 2.27 -1.11 50.23
N GLN A 224 1.49 -2.16 50.49
CA GLN A 224 1.00 -2.48 51.82
C GLN A 224 2.10 -3.05 52.73
N PHE A 225 2.98 -3.91 52.20
CA PHE A 225 4.05 -4.55 52.98
C PHE A 225 5.08 -3.55 53.51
N THR A 226 5.50 -2.60 52.68
CA THR A 226 6.43 -1.54 53.10
C THR A 226 5.83 -0.68 54.21
N ARG A 227 4.53 -0.35 54.13
CA ARG A 227 3.85 0.41 55.19
C ARG A 227 3.74 -0.39 56.49
N GLN A 228 3.43 -1.69 56.42
CA GLN A 228 3.37 -2.56 57.59
C GLN A 228 4.74 -2.73 58.25
N LEU A 229 5.82 -2.88 57.48
CA LEU A 229 7.18 -2.92 58.03
C LEU A 229 7.60 -1.61 58.69
N LEU A 230 7.22 -0.46 58.12
CA LEU A 230 7.49 0.85 58.73
C LEU A 230 6.74 1.03 60.06
N ASP A 231 5.52 0.50 60.16
CA ASP A 231 4.75 0.47 61.41
C ASP A 231 5.40 -0.44 62.46
N LEU A 232 5.79 -1.65 62.08
CA LEU A 232 6.53 -2.57 62.95
C LEU A 232 7.87 -1.98 63.41
N LEU A 233 8.58 -1.27 62.52
CA LEU A 233 9.81 -0.55 62.87
C LEU A 233 9.55 0.53 63.93
N ALA A 234 8.45 1.27 63.82
CA ALA A 234 8.07 2.28 64.80
C ALA A 234 7.67 1.66 66.14
N ARG A 235 6.90 0.55 66.12
CA ARG A 235 6.51 -0.22 67.32
C ARG A 235 7.73 -0.81 68.03
N ALA A 236 8.65 -1.44 67.29
CA ALA A 236 9.90 -1.99 67.84
C ALA A 236 10.72 -0.94 68.59
N ARG A 237 10.81 0.28 68.04
CA ARG A 237 11.57 1.38 68.68
C ARG A 237 10.93 1.91 69.96
N ARG A 238 9.59 1.82 70.07
CA ARG A 238 8.81 2.38 71.19
C ARG A 238 8.36 1.34 72.20
N ALA A 239 8.65 0.06 71.97
CA ALA A 239 8.23 -1.03 72.85
C ALA A 239 8.62 -0.74 74.32
N PRO A 240 7.64 -0.73 75.25
CA PRO A 240 7.86 -0.41 76.66
C PRO A 240 8.44 -1.59 77.43
N ASP A 241 8.16 -2.83 77.00
CA ASP A 241 8.57 -4.06 77.67
C ASP A 241 8.97 -5.16 76.68
N GLN A 242 9.48 -6.27 77.24
CA GLN A 242 9.95 -7.41 76.48
C GLN A 242 8.79 -8.17 75.78
N ALA A 243 7.57 -8.12 76.33
CA ALA A 243 6.41 -8.83 75.80
C ALA A 243 5.90 -8.17 74.50
N GLU A 244 5.82 -6.85 74.47
CA GLU A 244 5.48 -6.10 73.25
C GLU A 244 6.57 -6.26 72.18
N LEU A 245 7.85 -6.32 72.59
CA LEU A 245 8.95 -6.54 71.66
C LEU A 245 8.90 -7.93 71.00
N GLN A 246 8.57 -8.97 71.76
CA GLN A 246 8.33 -10.33 71.24
C GLN A 246 7.10 -10.37 70.32
N ALA A 247 6.06 -9.59 70.61
CA ALA A 247 4.89 -9.49 69.73
C ALA A 247 5.27 -8.88 68.37
N VAL A 248 6.10 -7.83 68.36
CA VAL A 248 6.58 -7.19 67.13
C VAL A 248 7.49 -8.12 66.32
N GLU A 249 8.34 -8.91 66.99
CA GLU A 249 9.17 -9.93 66.34
C GLU A 249 8.32 -11.01 65.65
N LYS A 250 7.30 -11.53 66.34
CA LYS A 250 6.35 -12.49 65.77
C LYS A 250 5.59 -11.92 64.56
N ASP A 251 5.10 -10.68 64.68
CA ASP A 251 4.40 -9.99 63.59
C ASP A 251 5.30 -9.81 62.35
N ALA A 252 6.60 -9.55 62.55
CA ALA A 252 7.58 -9.40 61.46
C ALA A 252 7.84 -10.75 60.75
N ASP A 253 8.00 -11.84 61.50
CA ASP A 253 8.22 -13.17 60.94
C ASP A 253 7.00 -13.67 60.13
N GLU A 254 5.78 -13.43 60.64
CA GLU A 254 4.55 -13.75 59.91
C GLU A 254 4.45 -12.96 58.59
N LEU A 255 4.85 -11.68 58.61
CA LEU A 255 4.86 -10.84 57.42
C LEU A 255 5.90 -11.30 56.39
N LEU A 256 7.08 -11.74 56.84
CA LEU A 256 8.13 -12.29 55.99
C LEU A 256 7.69 -13.61 55.34
N ALA A 257 7.04 -14.50 56.10
CA ALA A 257 6.49 -15.74 55.56
C ALA A 257 5.41 -15.48 54.48
N LEU A 258 4.55 -14.48 54.71
CA LEU A 258 3.54 -14.05 53.74
C LEU A 258 4.17 -13.43 52.49
N ALA A 259 5.22 -12.61 52.64
CA ALA A 259 5.96 -12.02 51.53
C ALA A 259 6.62 -13.11 50.67
N PHE A 260 7.28 -14.08 51.30
CA PHE A 260 7.94 -15.19 50.60
C PHE A 260 6.95 -16.05 49.78
N ARG A 261 5.77 -16.36 50.33
CA ARG A 261 4.70 -17.08 49.60
C ARG A 261 4.18 -16.31 48.38
N ARG A 262 4.29 -14.99 48.37
CA ARG A 262 3.90 -14.15 47.22
C ARG A 262 5.01 -14.00 46.18
N VAL A 263 6.27 -14.05 46.57
CA VAL A 263 7.39 -14.13 45.62
C VAL A 263 7.35 -15.49 44.90
N SER A 264 7.14 -16.58 45.63
CA SER A 264 7.08 -17.93 45.02
C SER A 264 5.88 -18.11 44.08
N SER A 265 4.79 -17.36 44.26
CA SER A 265 3.66 -17.36 43.33
C SER A 265 3.82 -16.38 42.16
N GLY A 266 4.96 -15.69 42.04
CA GLY A 266 5.21 -14.67 41.01
C GLY A 266 4.41 -13.38 41.20
N ALA A 267 3.79 -13.21 42.38
CA ALA A 267 2.95 -12.05 42.65
C ALA A 267 3.74 -10.76 42.97
N ILE A 268 5.02 -10.90 43.34
CA ILE A 268 5.97 -9.83 43.66
C ILE A 268 7.24 -10.06 42.82
N GLY A 269 7.79 -9.00 42.22
CA GLY A 269 9.06 -9.06 41.48
C GLY A 269 10.29 -9.07 42.40
N SER A 270 11.43 -9.57 41.92
CA SER A 270 12.67 -9.69 42.71
C SER A 270 13.13 -8.37 43.33
N GLU A 271 13.14 -7.27 42.55
CA GLU A 271 13.52 -5.93 42.99
C GLU A 271 12.70 -5.43 44.21
N GLN A 272 11.42 -5.81 44.26
CA GLN A 272 10.52 -5.41 45.33
C GLN A 272 10.77 -6.23 46.61
N PHE A 273 11.17 -7.49 46.46
CA PHE A 273 11.56 -8.33 47.59
C PHE A 273 12.88 -7.85 48.20
N ASP A 274 13.83 -7.37 47.39
CA ASP A 274 15.09 -6.80 47.89
C ASP A 274 14.83 -5.56 48.77
N THR A 275 13.89 -4.71 48.34
CA THR A 275 13.46 -3.54 49.13
C THR A 275 12.79 -3.98 50.44
N PHE A 276 11.91 -4.98 50.38
CA PHE A 276 11.27 -5.57 51.57
C PHE A 276 12.31 -6.15 52.54
N ALA A 277 13.27 -6.93 52.04
CA ALA A 277 14.33 -7.54 52.84
C ALA A 277 15.19 -6.50 53.56
N THR A 278 15.51 -5.39 52.89
CA THR A 278 16.28 -4.27 53.47
C THR A 278 15.54 -3.61 54.62
N VAL A 279 14.23 -3.36 54.47
CA VAL A 279 13.42 -2.76 55.53
C VAL A 279 13.20 -3.76 56.67
N ASN A 280 13.01 -5.05 56.36
CA ASN A 280 12.89 -6.11 57.37
C ASN A 280 14.16 -6.25 58.21
N ASP A 281 15.34 -6.20 57.59
CA ASP A 281 16.62 -6.18 58.31
C ASP A 281 16.70 -4.98 59.27
N SER A 282 16.23 -3.81 58.83
CA SER A 282 16.15 -2.62 59.69
C SER A 282 15.21 -2.83 60.90
N VAL A 283 14.14 -3.60 60.77
CA VAL A 283 13.24 -3.97 61.89
C VAL A 283 13.95 -4.88 62.88
N HIS A 284 14.59 -5.96 62.43
CA HIS A 284 15.35 -6.85 63.32
C HIS A 284 16.49 -6.12 64.04
N GLN A 285 17.20 -5.23 63.34
CA GLN A 285 18.21 -4.38 63.97
C GLN A 285 17.61 -3.46 65.05
N ALA A 286 16.41 -2.91 64.82
CA ALA A 286 15.73 -2.08 65.81
C ALA A 286 15.29 -2.88 67.03
N ILE A 287 14.77 -4.10 66.82
CA ILE A 287 14.41 -5.04 67.89
C ILE A 287 15.64 -5.36 68.74
N ALA A 288 16.74 -5.76 68.11
CA ALA A 288 17.99 -6.10 68.82
C ALA A 288 18.59 -4.92 69.58
N ARG A 289 18.43 -3.68 69.08
CA ARG A 289 18.83 -2.47 69.81
C ARG A 289 17.92 -2.21 71.01
N ARG A 290 16.60 -2.33 70.85
CA ARG A 290 15.64 -2.09 71.93
C ARG A 290 15.72 -3.15 73.03
N ALA A 291 15.89 -4.42 72.67
CA ALA A 291 16.10 -5.52 73.62
C ALA A 291 17.28 -5.25 74.56
N ARG A 292 18.42 -4.80 74.01
CA ARG A 292 19.60 -4.42 74.81
C ARG A 292 19.30 -3.25 75.75
N GLN A 293 18.56 -2.24 75.30
CA GLN A 293 18.16 -1.10 76.14
C GLN A 293 17.26 -1.53 77.29
N LEU A 294 16.26 -2.38 77.03
CA LEU A 294 15.36 -2.91 78.05
C LEU A 294 16.10 -3.78 79.05
N GLN A 295 17.03 -4.63 78.60
CA GLN A 295 17.89 -5.42 79.48
C GLN A 295 18.75 -4.53 80.40
N HIS A 296 19.36 -3.46 79.86
CA HIS A 296 20.10 -2.50 80.68
C HIS A 296 19.21 -1.73 81.66
N GLN A 297 17.97 -1.40 81.29
CA GLN A 297 17.01 -0.74 82.18
C GLN A 297 16.56 -1.65 83.33
N VAL A 298 16.32 -2.93 83.05
CA VAL A 298 16.00 -3.95 84.07
C VAL A 298 17.21 -4.20 84.99
N ALA A 299 18.42 -4.26 84.44
CA ALA A 299 19.64 -4.40 85.23
C ALA A 299 19.93 -3.18 86.12
N ALA A 300 19.58 -1.96 85.68
CA ALA A 300 19.70 -0.73 86.45
C ALA A 300 18.59 -0.54 87.51
N THR A 301 17.53 -1.35 87.48
CA THR A 301 16.39 -1.30 88.42
C THR A 301 16.29 -2.54 89.32
N GLY A 302 17.25 -3.47 89.25
CA GLY A 302 17.39 -4.62 90.17
C GLY A 302 18.12 -4.25 91.48
N PRO A 303 17.93 -5.01 92.57
CA PRO A 303 17.47 -4.52 93.87
C PRO A 303 18.55 -3.79 94.68
N GLU A 304 18.39 -2.48 94.84
CA GLU A 304 19.10 -1.68 95.85
C GLU A 304 18.22 -1.52 97.11
N GLY A 305 18.06 -2.62 97.84
CA GLY A 305 17.20 -2.65 99.03
C GLY A 305 17.29 -3.95 99.82
N ALA A 306 18.49 -4.35 100.23
CA ALA A 306 18.72 -5.30 101.32
C ALA A 306 20.20 -5.31 101.75
N ASP A 307 20.64 -4.28 102.48
CA ASP A 307 21.29 -4.42 103.80
C ASP A 307 21.90 -3.09 104.27
N SER A 308 21.52 -2.73 105.51
CA SER A 308 22.14 -1.76 106.44
C SER A 308 22.00 -0.26 106.15
#